data_AF-A0A523RVM8-F1
#
_entry.id   AF-A0A523RVM8-F1
#
_cell.length_a   1.000
_cell.length_b   1.000
_cell.length_c   1.000
_cell.angle_alpha   90.00
_cell.angle_beta   90.00
_cell.angle_gamma   90.00
#
_symmetry.space_group_name_H-M   'P 1'
#
loop_
_entity.id
_entity.type
_entity.pdbx_description
1 polymer ?
#
loop_
_entity_poly.entity_id
_entity_poly.type
_entity_poly.pdbx_seq_one_letter_code
_entity_poly.pdbx_strand_id
1 'polypeptide(L)'
;MPESEGKTEGPTPFELDIMRSFGWAVVETEKALYQRYLNLSAARSLIPTKVFRTHLREMEAKGYVSSLKLHGKNAYRRLLIGKDVGKEIHPQVPLDEMRLALGSLKAKPKFGKKIRSRVTSEVVEDTDVVGQEIQNALENWMLRDSGRISKGAVHAHVANMMAALQESKEELFEYVRIEVPGLLADLGQVLQVYGPDFLLLTLRVTEHSIRKYKF
;
A
#
# COMPACT_ATOMS: atom_id res chain seq x y z
N MET A 1 41.45 -27.83 -17.72
CA MET A 1 41.18 -27.02 -16.51
C MET A 1 39.68 -26.97 -16.36
N PRO A 2 39.07 -27.42 -15.25
CA PRO A 2 37.62 -27.36 -15.12
C PRO A 2 37.21 -25.94 -14.71
N GLU A 3 36.42 -25.31 -15.56
CA GLU A 3 35.75 -24.05 -15.27
C GLU A 3 34.69 -24.33 -14.20
N SER A 4 34.86 -23.72 -13.03
CA SER A 4 33.90 -23.80 -11.94
C SER A 4 32.68 -22.97 -12.32
N GLU A 5 31.69 -23.60 -12.96
CA GLU A 5 30.34 -23.05 -13.09
C GLU A 5 29.83 -22.69 -11.69
N GLY A 6 29.84 -21.39 -11.38
CA GLY A 6 29.25 -20.85 -10.17
C GLY A 6 27.76 -21.13 -10.21
N LYS A 7 27.33 -22.18 -9.50
CA LYS A 7 25.91 -22.43 -9.20
C LYS A 7 25.34 -21.17 -8.57
N THR A 8 24.59 -20.38 -9.33
CA THR A 8 23.69 -19.39 -8.76
C THR A 8 22.66 -20.16 -7.96
N GLU A 9 22.85 -20.22 -6.64
CA GLU A 9 21.87 -20.81 -5.73
C GLU A 9 20.51 -20.15 -6.00
N GLY A 10 19.52 -20.96 -6.34
CA GLY A 10 18.16 -20.47 -6.53
C GLY A 10 17.61 -19.85 -5.24
N PRO A 11 16.55 -19.02 -5.35
CA PRO A 11 15.95 -18.39 -4.19
C PRO A 11 15.45 -19.46 -3.20
N THR A 12 15.83 -19.30 -1.94
CA THR A 12 15.35 -20.16 -0.86
C THR A 12 13.83 -20.06 -0.72
N PRO A 13 13.15 -21.05 -0.11
CA PRO A 13 11.69 -20.98 0.11
C PRO A 13 11.25 -19.71 0.84
N PHE A 14 12.11 -19.19 1.72
CA PHE A 14 11.88 -17.95 2.46
C PHE A 14 11.96 -16.72 1.54
N GLU A 15 12.99 -16.65 0.70
CA GLU A 15 13.14 -15.58 -0.29
C GLU A 15 12.01 -15.60 -1.32
N LEU A 16 11.53 -16.79 -1.71
CA LEU A 16 10.34 -16.94 -2.56
C LEU A 16 9.08 -16.39 -1.89
N ASP A 17 8.87 -16.66 -0.61
CA ASP A 17 7.72 -16.11 0.13
C ASP A 17 7.82 -14.57 0.29
N ILE A 18 9.02 -14.03 0.46
CA ILE A 18 9.24 -12.58 0.38
C ILE A 18 8.93 -12.07 -1.03
N MET A 19 9.41 -12.72 -2.08
CA MET A 19 9.12 -12.34 -3.46
C MET A 19 7.61 -12.38 -3.77
N ARG A 20 6.87 -13.32 -3.18
CA ARG A 20 5.41 -13.39 -3.25
C ARG A 20 4.74 -12.26 -2.46
N SER A 21 5.32 -11.81 -1.36
CA SER A 21 4.79 -10.70 -0.56
C SER A 21 4.77 -9.35 -1.30
N PHE A 22 5.59 -9.19 -2.34
CA PHE A 22 5.47 -8.06 -3.28
C PHE A 22 4.14 -8.09 -4.06
N GLY A 23 3.56 -9.28 -4.30
CA GLY A 23 2.37 -9.44 -5.13
C GLY A 23 2.58 -8.86 -6.54
N TRP A 24 1.72 -7.92 -6.92
CA TRP A 24 1.80 -7.19 -8.18
C TRP A 24 2.71 -5.94 -8.12
N ALA A 25 3.14 -5.54 -6.93
CA ALA A 25 3.89 -4.32 -6.74
C ALA A 25 5.37 -4.51 -7.10
N VAL A 26 5.93 -3.54 -7.86
CA VAL A 26 7.37 -3.52 -8.20
C VAL A 26 8.20 -2.97 -7.06
N VAL A 27 7.63 -2.07 -6.25
CA VAL A 27 8.25 -1.40 -5.12
C VAL A 27 7.31 -1.48 -3.93
N GLU A 28 7.82 -1.86 -2.77
CA GLU A 28 7.05 -1.92 -1.53
C GLU A 28 7.87 -1.46 -0.33
N THR A 29 7.17 -0.95 0.69
CA THR A 29 7.82 -0.59 1.95
C THR A 29 8.20 -1.84 2.74
N GLU A 30 9.28 -1.78 3.52
CA GLU A 30 9.74 -2.89 4.38
C GLU A 30 8.62 -3.37 5.32
N LYS A 31 7.84 -2.43 5.88
CA LYS A 31 6.73 -2.73 6.79
C LYS A 31 5.59 -3.47 6.07
N ALA A 32 5.24 -3.04 4.86
CA ALA A 32 4.20 -3.69 4.06
C ALA A 32 4.62 -5.08 3.61
N LEU A 33 5.86 -5.24 3.14
CA LEU A 33 6.43 -6.55 2.79
C LEU A 33 6.42 -7.49 3.98
N TYR A 34 6.87 -7.03 5.15
CA TYR A 34 6.85 -7.83 6.36
C TYR A 34 5.44 -8.26 6.73
N GLN A 35 4.46 -7.34 6.74
CA GLN A 35 3.08 -7.68 7.07
C GLN A 35 2.46 -8.67 6.09
N ARG A 36 2.72 -8.51 4.78
CA ARG A 36 2.23 -9.45 3.75
C ARG A 36 2.92 -10.81 3.85
N TYR A 37 4.22 -10.82 4.14
CA TYR A 37 4.97 -12.05 4.41
C TYR A 37 4.35 -12.83 5.59
N LEU A 38 3.99 -12.14 6.69
CA LEU A 38 3.33 -12.76 7.83
C LEU A 38 1.99 -13.42 7.45
N ASN A 39 1.23 -12.77 6.57
CA ASN A 39 -0.08 -13.26 6.14
C ASN A 39 0.03 -14.44 5.15
N LEU A 40 1.02 -14.40 4.24
CA LEU A 40 1.20 -15.40 3.19
C LEU A 40 1.92 -16.65 3.68
N SER A 41 2.96 -16.48 4.48
CA SER A 41 3.79 -17.59 4.97
C SER A 41 3.35 -18.01 6.37
N ALA A 42 2.06 -18.29 6.58
CA ALA A 42 1.50 -18.62 7.89
C ALA A 42 2.31 -19.73 8.61
N ALA A 43 2.83 -20.71 7.87
CA ALA A 43 3.66 -21.80 8.38
C ALA A 43 5.10 -21.39 8.79
N ARG A 44 5.62 -20.24 8.32
CA ARG A 44 6.99 -19.73 8.60
C ARG A 44 7.00 -18.28 9.13
N SER A 45 5.82 -17.76 9.52
CA SER A 45 5.58 -16.33 9.80
C SER A 45 6.07 -15.83 11.15
N LEU A 46 6.39 -16.71 12.11
CA LEU A 46 6.81 -16.27 13.46
C LEU A 46 8.30 -15.92 13.52
N ILE A 47 8.74 -14.99 12.68
CA ILE A 47 10.11 -14.44 12.73
C ILE A 47 10.11 -12.97 13.17
N PRO A 48 11.10 -12.50 13.94
CA PRO A 48 11.23 -11.09 14.27
C PRO A 48 11.60 -10.25 13.05
N THR A 49 11.17 -8.99 13.00
CA THR A 49 11.51 -8.03 11.93
C THR A 49 13.02 -7.88 11.69
N LYS A 50 13.85 -8.05 12.74
CA LYS A 50 15.32 -8.02 12.59
C LYS A 50 15.83 -9.14 11.68
N VAL A 51 15.27 -10.34 11.80
CA VAL A 51 15.64 -11.52 10.99
C VAL A 51 15.16 -11.32 9.55
N PHE A 52 13.94 -10.78 9.39
CA PHE A 52 13.41 -10.42 8.07
C PHE A 52 14.32 -9.42 7.32
N ARG A 53 14.85 -8.41 8.03
CA ARG A 53 15.82 -7.46 7.45
C ARG A 53 17.11 -8.12 7.00
N THR A 54 17.61 -9.09 7.76
CA THR A 54 18.81 -9.85 7.37
C THR A 54 18.58 -10.53 6.03
N HIS A 55 17.43 -11.20 5.87
CA HIS A 55 17.08 -11.83 4.60
C HIS A 55 16.89 -10.84 3.45
N LEU A 56 16.31 -9.66 3.69
CA LEU A 56 16.24 -8.63 2.65
C LEU A 56 17.62 -8.15 2.19
N ARG A 57 18.60 -8.05 3.10
CA ARG A 57 19.99 -7.72 2.75
C ARG A 57 20.67 -8.84 1.98
N GLU A 58 20.41 -10.10 2.35
CA GLU A 58 20.89 -11.26 1.60
C GLU A 58 20.30 -11.29 0.18
N MET A 59 19.00 -11.03 0.06
CA MET A 59 18.31 -10.92 -1.24
C MET A 59 18.84 -9.75 -2.08
N GLU A 60 19.22 -8.64 -1.44
CA GLU A 60 19.87 -7.52 -2.11
C GLU A 60 21.26 -7.89 -2.63
N ALA A 61 22.07 -8.57 -1.82
CA ALA A 61 23.37 -9.08 -2.23
C ALA A 61 23.29 -10.10 -3.37
N LYS A 62 22.21 -10.90 -3.40
CA LYS A 62 21.90 -11.84 -4.50
C LYS A 62 21.26 -11.18 -5.73
N GLY A 63 20.96 -9.88 -5.66
CA GLY A 63 20.37 -9.13 -6.77
C GLY A 63 18.87 -9.38 -7.01
N TYR A 64 18.14 -9.98 -6.05
CA TYR A 64 16.69 -10.18 -6.15
C TYR A 64 15.89 -8.92 -5.82
N VAL A 65 16.42 -8.06 -4.96
CA VAL A 65 15.82 -6.79 -4.57
C VAL A 65 16.87 -5.69 -4.53
N SER A 66 16.43 -4.44 -4.58
CA SER A 66 17.26 -3.26 -4.36
C SER A 66 16.62 -2.42 -3.27
N SER A 67 17.38 -2.02 -2.26
CA SER A 67 16.90 -1.05 -1.28
C SER A 67 16.74 0.34 -1.91
N LEU A 68 15.73 1.08 -1.45
CA LEU A 68 15.49 2.47 -1.79
C LEU A 68 14.73 3.16 -0.65
N LYS A 69 14.62 4.49 -0.71
CA LYS A 69 13.79 5.26 0.22
C LYS A 69 12.52 5.72 -0.47
N LEU A 70 11.37 5.38 0.11
CA LEU A 70 10.05 5.79 -0.37
C LEU A 70 9.40 6.60 0.75
N HIS A 71 9.15 7.89 0.53
CA HIS A 71 8.65 8.84 1.56
C HIS A 71 9.42 8.76 2.89
N GLY A 72 10.76 8.71 2.82
CA GLY A 72 11.65 8.61 4.00
C GLY A 72 11.66 7.25 4.70
N LYS A 73 10.85 6.29 4.26
CA LYS A 73 10.78 4.92 4.80
C LYS A 73 11.65 3.98 3.96
N ASN A 74 12.18 2.94 4.59
CA ASN A 74 12.89 1.87 3.89
C ASN A 74 11.91 1.13 2.98
N ALA A 75 12.25 1.05 1.71
CA ALA A 75 11.50 0.33 0.70
C ALA A 75 12.46 -0.54 -0.11
N TYR A 76 11.88 -1.52 -0.79
CA TYR A 76 12.61 -2.44 -1.62
C TYR A 76 11.93 -2.49 -2.97
N ARG A 77 12.74 -2.46 -4.04
CA ARG A 77 12.32 -2.71 -5.41
C ARG A 77 12.68 -4.13 -5.77
N ARG A 78 11.74 -4.86 -6.36
CA ARG A 78 12.02 -6.18 -6.93
C ARG A 78 12.84 -6.02 -8.21
N LEU A 79 13.95 -6.73 -8.28
CA LEU A 79 14.78 -6.85 -9.48
C LEU A 79 14.43 -8.18 -10.15
N LEU A 80 13.81 -8.10 -11.33
CA LEU A 80 13.35 -9.28 -12.06
C LEU A 80 14.56 -10.04 -12.63
N ILE A 81 15.00 -11.12 -11.97
CA ILE A 81 15.95 -12.07 -12.56
C ILE A 81 15.16 -13.27 -13.13
N GLY A 82 15.25 -13.45 -14.44
CA GLY A 82 15.15 -14.75 -15.10
C GLY A 82 13.74 -15.30 -15.42
N LYS A 83 13.62 -15.87 -16.61
CA LYS A 83 12.42 -16.31 -17.35
C LYS A 83 11.48 -17.34 -16.70
N ASP A 84 11.69 -17.79 -15.46
CA ASP A 84 10.90 -18.90 -14.87
C ASP A 84 10.17 -18.57 -13.55
N VAL A 85 10.40 -17.40 -12.95
CA VAL A 85 9.78 -17.07 -11.65
C VAL A 85 8.25 -16.90 -11.76
N GLY A 86 7.72 -16.66 -12.96
CA GLY A 86 6.27 -16.54 -13.22
C GLY A 86 5.44 -17.73 -12.72
N LYS A 87 6.00 -18.95 -12.74
CA LYS A 87 5.30 -20.16 -12.29
C LYS A 87 5.40 -20.42 -10.78
N GLU A 88 6.41 -19.89 -10.10
CA GLU A 88 6.64 -20.09 -8.66
C GLU A 88 6.03 -18.99 -7.77
N ILE A 89 5.60 -17.88 -8.35
CA ILE A 89 4.89 -16.78 -7.65
C ILE A 89 3.44 -17.16 -7.33
N HIS A 90 2.90 -18.19 -7.98
CA HIS A 90 1.61 -18.72 -7.60
C HIS A 90 1.72 -19.47 -6.27
N PRO A 91 0.86 -19.17 -5.28
CA PRO A 91 0.86 -19.91 -4.03
C PRO A 91 0.53 -21.38 -4.35
N GLN A 92 1.42 -22.31 -3.96
CA GLN A 92 1.22 -23.75 -4.23
C GLN A 92 0.01 -24.33 -3.50
N VAL A 93 -0.46 -23.64 -2.46
CA VAL A 93 -1.78 -23.84 -1.89
C VAL A 93 -2.62 -22.69 -2.40
N PRO A 94 -3.70 -22.93 -3.17
CA PRO A 94 -4.64 -21.86 -3.47
C PRO A 94 -5.10 -21.31 -2.13
N LEU A 95 -4.77 -20.06 -1.82
CA LEU A 95 -5.45 -19.38 -0.73
C LEU A 95 -6.92 -19.41 -1.14
N ASP A 96 -7.70 -20.15 -0.36
CA ASP A 96 -9.13 -20.35 -0.51
C ASP A 96 -9.86 -19.03 -0.19
N GLU A 97 -9.45 -17.93 -0.82
CA GLU A 97 -10.06 -16.60 -0.72
C GLU A 97 -11.52 -16.66 -1.20
N MET A 98 -11.84 -17.56 -2.15
CA MET A 98 -13.22 -17.82 -2.57
C MET A 98 -14.01 -18.75 -1.61
N ARG A 99 -13.37 -19.57 -0.77
CA ARG A 99 -14.08 -20.45 0.18
C ARG A 99 -14.25 -19.81 1.57
N LEU A 100 -13.38 -18.89 1.97
CA LEU A 100 -13.62 -18.01 3.11
C LEU A 100 -14.81 -17.06 2.87
N ALA A 101 -15.09 -16.70 1.62
CA ALA A 101 -16.26 -15.90 1.26
C ALA A 101 -17.59 -16.70 1.30
N LEU A 102 -17.57 -18.00 0.97
CA LEU A 102 -18.79 -18.84 0.93
C LEU A 102 -19.12 -19.49 2.29
N GLY A 103 -18.13 -19.73 3.15
CA GLY A 103 -18.33 -20.27 4.50
C GLY A 103 -18.67 -19.22 5.57
N SER A 104 -18.36 -17.95 5.34
CA SER A 104 -18.52 -16.87 6.34
C SER A 104 -19.90 -16.21 6.35
N LEU A 105 -20.76 -16.47 5.36
CA LEU A 105 -22.14 -15.96 5.31
C LEU A 105 -23.05 -16.47 6.45
N LYS A 106 -22.60 -17.43 7.27
CA LYS A 106 -23.31 -17.90 8.47
C LYS A 106 -22.68 -17.49 9.81
N ALA A 107 -21.49 -16.89 9.80
CA ALA A 107 -20.87 -16.41 11.02
C ALA A 107 -21.17 -14.92 11.19
N LYS A 108 -22.30 -14.59 11.84
CA LYS A 108 -22.50 -13.24 12.38
C LYS A 108 -21.36 -12.99 13.38
N PRO A 109 -20.42 -12.06 13.12
CA PRO A 109 -19.44 -11.71 14.12
C PRO A 109 -20.18 -11.01 15.25
N LYS A 110 -20.26 -11.66 16.41
CA LYS A 110 -20.71 -11.00 17.64
C LYS A 110 -19.69 -9.91 17.94
N PHE A 111 -20.12 -8.65 17.83
CA PHE A 111 -19.33 -7.45 18.16
C PHE A 111 -18.62 -7.64 19.51
N GLY A 112 -17.31 -7.36 19.55
CA GLY A 112 -16.51 -7.67 20.73
C GLY A 112 -15.20 -6.92 20.89
N LYS A 113 -15.09 -5.69 20.35
CA LYS A 113 -14.34 -4.54 20.91
C LYS A 113 -14.26 -3.47 19.82
N LYS A 114 -14.89 -2.31 20.05
CA LYS A 114 -14.46 -1.07 19.41
C LYS A 114 -12.98 -0.91 19.78
N ILE A 115 -12.08 -1.19 18.84
CA ILE A 115 -10.75 -0.61 18.92
C ILE A 115 -11.03 0.88 18.74
N ARG A 116 -11.17 1.61 19.85
CA ARG A 116 -10.97 3.05 19.82
C ARG A 116 -9.54 3.17 19.33
N SER A 117 -9.36 3.54 18.06
CA SER A 117 -8.08 4.10 17.64
C SER A 117 -7.86 5.27 18.59
N ARG A 118 -6.98 5.08 19.58
CA ARG A 118 -6.44 6.23 20.27
C ARG A 118 -5.77 7.01 19.15
N VAL A 119 -6.30 8.18 18.83
CA VAL A 119 -5.63 9.16 18.00
C VAL A 119 -4.32 9.45 18.74
N THR A 120 -3.26 8.75 18.36
CA THR A 120 -1.90 9.02 18.82
C THR A 120 -1.37 10.21 18.03
N SER A 121 -0.41 10.93 18.58
CA SER A 121 0.25 12.04 17.87
C SER A 121 0.78 11.58 16.50
N GLU A 122 1.26 10.35 16.41
CA GLU A 122 1.72 9.71 15.17
C GLU A 122 0.63 9.63 14.09
N VAL A 123 -0.62 9.32 14.45
CA VAL A 123 -1.72 9.27 13.49
C VAL A 123 -2.05 10.67 12.98
N VAL A 124 -1.97 11.69 13.83
CA VAL A 124 -2.22 13.09 13.43
C VAL A 124 -1.12 13.58 12.49
N GLU A 125 0.15 13.30 12.80
CA GLU A 125 1.28 13.63 11.94
C GLU A 125 1.19 12.92 10.59
N ASP A 126 0.88 11.63 10.56
CA ASP A 126 0.64 10.87 9.32
C ASP A 126 -0.53 11.47 8.52
N THR A 127 -1.59 11.93 9.21
CA THR A 127 -2.76 12.55 8.57
C THR A 127 -2.39 13.89 7.92
N ASP A 128 -1.57 14.71 8.58
CA ASP A 128 -1.15 16.01 8.04
C ASP A 128 -0.24 15.82 6.82
N VAL A 129 0.70 14.88 6.87
CA VAL A 129 1.61 14.58 5.74
C VAL A 129 0.82 14.08 4.53
N VAL A 130 -0.01 13.05 4.72
CA VAL A 130 -0.79 12.45 3.62
C VAL A 130 -1.83 13.46 3.12
N GLY A 131 -2.43 14.25 4.01
CA GLY A 131 -3.36 15.30 3.64
C GLY A 131 -2.73 16.37 2.75
N GLN A 132 -1.48 16.77 3.05
CA GLN A 132 -0.72 17.72 2.24
C GLN A 132 -0.31 17.11 0.90
N GLU A 133 0.08 15.83 0.87
CA GLU A 133 0.39 15.12 -0.38
C GLU A 133 -0.83 15.04 -1.31
N ILE A 134 -2.01 14.68 -0.78
CA ILE A 134 -3.27 14.65 -1.54
C ILE A 134 -3.61 16.04 -2.08
N GLN A 135 -3.47 17.07 -1.25
CA GLN A 135 -3.74 18.45 -1.67
C GLN A 135 -2.76 18.89 -2.77
N ASN A 136 -1.47 18.61 -2.63
CA ASN A 136 -0.47 18.96 -3.63
C ASN A 136 -0.70 18.20 -4.95
N ALA A 137 -1.06 16.91 -4.88
CA ALA A 137 -1.40 16.11 -6.05
C ALA A 137 -2.61 16.69 -6.79
N LEU A 138 -3.63 17.10 -6.04
CA LEU A 138 -4.83 17.75 -6.56
C LEU A 138 -4.52 19.09 -7.23
N GLU A 139 -3.74 19.95 -6.56
CA GLU A 139 -3.33 21.25 -7.10
C GLU A 139 -2.46 21.10 -8.35
N ASN A 140 -1.53 20.14 -8.36
CA ASN A 140 -0.69 19.84 -9.51
C ASN A 140 -1.50 19.30 -10.69
N TRP A 141 -2.49 18.45 -10.44
CA TRP A 141 -3.41 17.97 -11.47
C TRP A 141 -4.23 19.13 -12.05
N MET A 142 -4.82 19.98 -11.20
CA MET A 142 -5.59 21.15 -11.63
C MET A 142 -4.76 22.14 -12.45
N LEU A 143 -3.49 22.34 -12.06
CA LEU A 143 -2.55 23.19 -12.79
C LEU A 143 -2.25 22.63 -14.19
N ARG A 144 -2.19 21.30 -14.33
CA ARG A 144 -1.98 20.64 -15.64
C ARG A 144 -3.24 20.64 -16.50
N ASP A 145 -4.41 20.46 -15.90
CA ASP A 145 -5.69 20.36 -16.59
C ASP A 145 -6.22 21.73 -17.04
N SER A 146 -6.30 22.67 -16.10
CA SER A 146 -6.95 23.98 -16.31
C SER A 146 -5.98 25.16 -16.32
N GLY A 147 -4.69 24.94 -16.01
CA GLY A 147 -3.69 26.00 -15.90
C GLY A 147 -3.83 26.91 -14.67
N ARG A 148 -4.82 26.65 -13.80
CA ARG A 148 -5.14 27.48 -12.62
C ARG A 148 -5.49 26.61 -11.41
N ILE A 149 -5.09 27.08 -10.24
CA ILE A 149 -5.47 26.46 -8.97
C ILE A 149 -6.61 27.28 -8.37
N SER A 150 -7.77 26.66 -8.19
CA SER A 150 -8.91 27.24 -7.48
C SER A 150 -9.10 26.51 -6.16
N LYS A 151 -8.86 27.20 -5.03
CA LYS A 151 -9.07 26.62 -3.68
C LYS A 151 -10.51 26.16 -3.45
N GLY A 152 -11.49 26.81 -4.08
CA GLY A 152 -12.89 26.37 -4.06
C GLY A 152 -13.10 25.03 -4.77
N ALA A 153 -12.42 24.82 -5.91
CA ALA A 153 -12.48 23.53 -6.61
C ALA A 153 -11.68 22.44 -5.89
N VAL A 154 -10.52 22.77 -5.29
CA VAL A 154 -9.78 21.84 -4.41
C VAL A 154 -10.69 21.36 -3.27
N HIS A 155 -11.40 22.30 -2.61
CA HIS A 155 -12.35 21.98 -1.56
C HIS A 155 -13.51 21.08 -2.06
N ALA A 156 -14.08 21.40 -3.23
CA ALA A 156 -15.14 20.60 -3.82
C ALA A 156 -14.69 19.16 -4.13
N HIS A 157 -13.52 18.97 -4.73
CA HIS A 157 -12.97 17.65 -5.00
C HIS A 157 -12.72 16.86 -3.71
N VAL A 158 -12.17 17.49 -2.67
CA VAL A 158 -11.96 16.82 -1.37
C VAL A 158 -13.30 16.40 -0.73
N ALA A 159 -14.31 17.27 -0.78
CA ALA A 159 -15.65 16.96 -0.28
C ALA A 159 -16.31 15.81 -1.05
N ASN A 160 -16.20 15.81 -2.39
CA ASN A 160 -16.77 14.77 -3.24
C ASN A 160 -16.05 13.43 -3.06
N MET A 161 -14.71 13.42 -2.93
CA MET A 161 -13.94 12.21 -2.59
C MET A 161 -14.37 11.65 -1.23
N MET A 162 -14.60 12.51 -0.25
CA MET A 162 -15.08 12.08 1.06
C MET A 162 -16.50 11.50 0.99
N ALA A 163 -17.40 12.12 0.23
CA ALA A 163 -18.76 11.60 0.01
C ALA A 163 -18.74 10.24 -0.69
N ALA A 164 -17.97 10.12 -1.78
CA ALA A 164 -17.82 8.87 -2.51
C ALA A 164 -17.23 7.76 -1.63
N LEU A 165 -16.20 8.06 -0.83
CA LEU A 165 -15.60 7.10 0.10
C LEU A 165 -16.54 6.66 1.24
N GLN A 166 -17.48 7.52 1.64
CA GLN A 166 -18.52 7.14 2.61
C GLN A 166 -19.51 6.13 2.04
N GLU A 167 -19.76 6.16 0.73
CA GLU A 167 -20.60 5.18 0.05
C GLU A 167 -19.85 3.86 -0.16
N SER A 168 -18.70 3.89 -0.82
CA SER A 168 -17.83 2.73 -0.99
C SER A 168 -16.43 3.10 -1.51
N LYS A 169 -15.52 2.13 -1.56
CA LYS A 169 -14.21 2.34 -2.21
C LYS A 169 -14.35 2.44 -3.73
N GLU A 170 -15.29 1.68 -4.27
CA GLU A 170 -15.60 1.60 -5.69
C GLU A 170 -16.12 2.96 -6.19
N GLU A 171 -17.02 3.60 -5.44
CA GLU A 171 -17.52 4.95 -5.74
C GLU A 171 -16.40 5.99 -5.68
N LEU A 172 -15.49 5.91 -4.71
CA LEU A 172 -14.31 6.78 -4.68
C LEU A 172 -13.44 6.60 -5.93
N PHE A 173 -13.15 5.36 -6.34
CA PHE A 173 -12.34 5.12 -7.53
C PHE A 173 -13.05 5.56 -8.81
N GLU A 174 -14.36 5.40 -8.90
CA GLU A 174 -15.15 5.87 -10.03
C GLU A 174 -15.10 7.40 -10.14
N TYR A 175 -15.33 8.10 -9.02
CA TYR A 175 -15.17 9.55 -8.93
C TYR A 175 -13.78 9.99 -9.36
N VAL A 176 -12.74 9.37 -8.80
CA VAL A 176 -11.35 9.75 -9.08
C VAL A 176 -11.00 9.48 -10.54
N ARG A 177 -11.48 8.39 -11.12
CA ARG A 177 -11.24 8.06 -12.53
C ARG A 177 -11.85 9.10 -13.47
N ILE A 178 -13.06 9.59 -13.16
CA ILE A 178 -13.79 10.55 -14.00
C ILE A 178 -13.26 11.97 -13.78
N GLU A 179 -13.15 12.40 -12.53
CA GLU A 179 -13.02 13.81 -12.17
C GLU A 179 -11.57 14.23 -11.86
N VAL A 180 -10.73 13.32 -11.36
CA VAL A 180 -9.35 13.62 -10.91
C VAL A 180 -8.40 12.44 -11.19
N PRO A 181 -8.26 12.00 -12.46
CA PRO A 181 -7.57 10.76 -12.79
C PRO A 181 -6.09 10.74 -12.37
N GLY A 182 -5.48 11.91 -12.22
CA GLY A 182 -4.10 12.05 -11.75
C GLY A 182 -3.87 11.55 -10.33
N LEU A 183 -4.92 11.40 -9.52
CA LEU A 183 -4.83 10.99 -8.11
C LEU A 183 -5.09 9.50 -7.89
N LEU A 184 -5.44 8.76 -8.95
CA LEU A 184 -5.90 7.37 -8.83
C LEU A 184 -4.83 6.45 -8.23
N ALA A 185 -3.58 6.60 -8.65
CA ALA A 185 -2.45 5.84 -8.11
C ALA A 185 -2.17 6.19 -6.64
N ASP A 186 -2.14 7.49 -6.33
CA ASP A 186 -1.80 8.00 -4.99
C ASP A 186 -2.87 7.57 -3.97
N LEU A 187 -4.16 7.75 -4.29
CA LEU A 187 -5.27 7.34 -3.42
C LEU A 187 -5.38 5.82 -3.31
N GLY A 188 -5.10 5.08 -4.38
CA GLY A 188 -5.01 3.63 -4.34
C GLY A 188 -3.94 3.15 -3.37
N GLN A 189 -2.77 3.81 -3.37
CA GLN A 189 -1.68 3.51 -2.46
C GLN A 189 -2.04 3.85 -1.00
N VAL A 190 -2.64 5.02 -0.75
CA VAL A 190 -3.08 5.40 0.61
C VAL A 190 -4.11 4.40 1.15
N LEU A 191 -5.09 4.01 0.33
CA LEU A 191 -6.08 2.99 0.71
C LEU A 191 -5.47 1.62 1.01
N GLN A 192 -4.44 1.21 0.27
CA GLN A 192 -3.75 -0.06 0.51
C GLN A 192 -2.91 -0.02 1.80
N VAL A 193 -2.25 1.09 2.09
CA VAL A 193 -1.32 1.20 3.22
C VAL A 193 -2.04 1.47 4.54
N TYR A 194 -3.03 2.37 4.53
CA TYR A 194 -3.66 2.88 5.74
C TYR A 194 -5.14 2.52 5.89
N GLY A 195 -5.80 2.12 4.80
CA GLY A 195 -7.21 1.75 4.80
C GLY A 195 -8.18 2.94 4.64
N PRO A 196 -9.48 2.64 4.46
CA PRO A 196 -10.51 3.63 4.16
C PRO A 196 -10.78 4.61 5.30
N ASP A 197 -10.77 4.14 6.55
CA ASP A 197 -11.04 4.99 7.72
C ASP A 197 -9.98 6.08 7.90
N PHE A 198 -8.72 5.74 7.62
CA PHE A 198 -7.62 6.71 7.65
C PHE A 198 -7.74 7.72 6.52
N LEU A 199 -8.04 7.28 5.30
CA LEU A 199 -8.23 8.21 4.19
C LEU A 199 -9.40 9.16 4.45
N LEU A 200 -10.50 8.66 5.03
CA LEU A 200 -11.65 9.48 5.39
C LEU A 200 -11.32 10.51 6.47
N LEU A 201 -10.53 10.13 7.48
CA LEU A 201 -9.99 11.06 8.47
C LEU A 201 -9.10 12.12 7.81
N THR A 202 -8.24 11.70 6.90
CA THR A 202 -7.30 12.56 6.17
C THR A 202 -8.04 13.58 5.32
N LEU A 203 -8.99 13.14 4.49
CA LEU A 203 -9.81 14.02 3.68
C LEU A 203 -10.59 15.03 4.54
N ARG A 204 -11.07 14.62 5.72
CA ARG A 204 -11.76 15.52 6.65
C ARG A 204 -10.81 16.57 7.25
N VAL A 205 -9.59 16.19 7.63
CA VAL A 205 -8.59 17.14 8.13
C VAL A 205 -8.17 18.11 7.02
N THR A 206 -7.92 17.61 5.81
CA THR A 206 -7.61 18.43 4.63
C THR A 206 -8.74 19.39 4.27
N GLU A 207 -10.00 18.95 4.33
CA GLU A 207 -11.15 19.81 4.08
C GLU A 207 -11.18 20.99 5.09
N HIS A 208 -10.94 20.69 6.37
CA HIS A 208 -10.90 21.68 7.43
C HIS A 208 -9.70 22.63 7.32
N SER A 209 -8.53 22.15 6.88
CA SER A 209 -7.35 23.01 6.68
C SER A 209 -7.58 23.99 5.52
N ILE A 210 -8.18 23.54 4.41
CA ILE A 210 -8.50 24.41 3.27
C ILE A 210 -9.55 25.47 3.65
N ARG A 211 -10.55 25.13 4.47
CA ARG A 211 -11.56 26.10 4.94
C ARG A 211 -11.00 27.22 5.82
N LYS A 212 -9.90 26.98 6.56
CA LYS A 212 -9.26 27.99 7.43
C LYS A 212 -8.58 29.13 6.66
N TYR A 213 -8.38 28.99 5.35
CA TYR A 213 -7.76 30.02 4.50
C TYR A 213 -8.78 30.92 3.76
N LYS A 214 -10.04 30.99 4.22
CA LYS A 214 -10.98 32.02 3.75
C LYS A 214 -10.52 33.40 4.25
N PHE A 215 -10.05 34.25 3.33
CA PHE A 215 -10.00 35.71 3.49
C PHE A 215 -11.39 36.29 3.20
#